data_AF-A0A3D2THF5-F1
#
_entry.id   AF-A0A3D2THF5-F1
#
_cell.length_a   1.000
_cell.length_b   1.000
_cell.length_c   1.000
_cell.angle_alpha   90.00
_cell.angle_beta   90.00
_cell.angle_gamma   90.00
#
_symmetry.space_group_name_H-M   'P 1'
#
loop_
_entity.id
_entity.type
_entity.pdbx_description
1 polymer ?
#
loop_
_entity_poly.entity_id
_entity_poly.type
_entity_poly.pdbx_seq_one_letter_code
_entity_poly.pdbx_strand_id
1 'polypeptide(L)'
;MNRETSVYLRDCHDHTIQIIETLENYREACADLRDFYSTEISNRMNEVMKVLTVIATIFIPLSFIAGAYGMYFDAEASSLNMPELKWRWGYPLALGLMATIAIGQLIFFH
;
A
#
# COMPACT_ATOMS: atom_id res chain seq x y z
N MET A 1 -67.69 -4.73 15.65
CA MET A 1 -66.57 -4.52 14.71
C MET A 1 -66.78 -5.47 13.54
N ASN A 2 -66.94 -4.95 12.31
CA ASN A 2 -67.30 -5.78 11.14
C ASN A 2 -66.15 -6.72 10.75
N ARG A 3 -66.48 -7.98 10.44
CA ARG A 3 -65.51 -9.07 10.16
C ARG A 3 -64.62 -8.75 8.95
N GLU A 4 -65.14 -8.02 7.97
CA GLU A 4 -64.40 -7.59 6.78
C GLU A 4 -63.34 -6.53 7.08
N THR A 5 -63.63 -5.59 7.99
CA THR A 5 -62.67 -4.55 8.40
C THR A 5 -61.46 -5.16 9.10
N SER A 6 -61.67 -6.23 9.87
CA SER A 6 -60.58 -6.97 10.53
C SER A 6 -59.66 -7.71 9.56
N VAL A 7 -60.19 -8.17 8.42
CA VAL A 7 -59.39 -8.86 7.39
C VAL A 7 -58.52 -7.86 6.63
N TYR A 8 -59.08 -6.72 6.23
CA TYR A 8 -58.32 -5.65 5.58
C TYR A 8 -57.18 -5.10 6.44
N LEU A 9 -57.42 -4.89 7.75
CA LEU A 9 -56.39 -4.42 8.67
C LEU A 9 -55.24 -5.44 8.82
N ARG A 10 -55.57 -6.74 8.80
CA ARG A 10 -54.57 -7.81 8.88
C ARG A 10 -53.73 -7.88 7.61
N ASP A 11 -54.35 -7.74 6.45
CA ASP A 11 -53.63 -7.72 5.16
C ASP A 11 -52.65 -6.53 5.08
N CYS A 12 -53.07 -5.33 5.51
CA CYS A 12 -52.17 -4.18 5.59
C CYS A 12 -51.03 -4.40 6.61
N HIS A 13 -51.31 -5.09 7.71
CA HIS A 13 -50.30 -5.42 8.71
C HIS A 13 -49.26 -6.40 8.15
N ASP A 14 -49.71 -7.45 7.46
CA ASP A 14 -48.84 -8.44 6.82
C ASP A 14 -47.95 -7.79 5.74
N HIS A 15 -48.51 -6.91 4.90
CA HIS A 15 -47.72 -6.12 3.94
C HIS A 15 -46.69 -5.20 4.60
N THR A 16 -47.05 -4.60 5.75
CA THR A 16 -46.13 -3.74 6.50
C THR A 16 -44.95 -4.55 7.02
N ILE A 17 -45.20 -5.75 7.55
CA ILE A 17 -44.15 -6.66 8.01
C ILE A 17 -43.23 -7.04 6.86
N GLN A 18 -43.79 -7.42 5.71
CA GLN A 18 -43.01 -7.80 4.53
C GLN A 18 -42.10 -6.64 4.03
N ILE A 19 -42.61 -5.41 4.05
CA ILE A 19 -41.81 -4.23 3.68
C ILE A 19 -40.69 -4.01 4.69
N ILE A 20 -40.95 -4.19 5.99
CA ILE A 20 -39.93 -4.04 7.04
C ILE A 20 -38.81 -5.08 6.85
N GLU A 21 -39.15 -6.35 6.63
CA GLU A 21 -38.15 -7.41 6.38
C GLU A 21 -37.32 -7.11 5.13
N THR A 22 -37.96 -6.64 4.05
CA THR A 22 -37.26 -6.27 2.83
C THR A 22 -36.32 -5.08 3.05
N LEU A 23 -36.74 -4.11 3.88
CA LEU A 23 -35.93 -2.94 4.21
C LEU A 23 -34.75 -3.31 5.11
N GLU A 24 -34.91 -4.26 6.03
CA GLU A 24 -33.82 -4.81 6.81
C GLU A 24 -32.79 -5.53 5.91
N ASN A 25 -33.25 -6.35 4.97
CA ASN A 25 -32.36 -6.99 3.98
C ASN A 25 -31.58 -5.97 3.16
N TYR A 26 -32.23 -4.89 2.71
CA TYR A 26 -31.52 -3.81 1.99
C TYR A 26 -30.52 -3.06 2.88
N ARG A 27 -30.83 -2.86 4.16
CA ARG A 27 -29.90 -2.23 5.12
C ARG A 27 -28.67 -3.09 5.34
N GLU A 28 -28.84 -4.40 5.45
CA GLU A 28 -27.73 -5.36 5.58
C GLU A 28 -26.87 -5.36 4.32
N ALA A 29 -27.48 -5.47 3.14
CA ALA A 29 -26.74 -5.38 1.87
C ALA A 29 -25.98 -4.05 1.69
N CYS A 30 -26.54 -2.93 2.14
CA CYS A 30 -25.84 -1.64 2.13
C CYS A 30 -24.64 -1.61 3.09
N ALA A 31 -24.75 -2.27 4.24
CA ALA A 31 -23.64 -2.39 5.19
C ALA A 31 -22.52 -3.25 4.60
N ASP A 32 -22.85 -4.40 4.01
CA ASP A 32 -21.90 -5.28 3.35
C ASP A 32 -21.16 -4.57 2.20
N LEU A 33 -21.88 -3.82 1.38
CA LEU A 33 -21.28 -3.03 0.29
C LEU A 33 -20.33 -1.95 0.82
N ARG A 34 -20.67 -1.33 1.96
CA ARG A 34 -19.80 -0.33 2.60
C ARG A 34 -18.51 -0.98 3.10
N ASP A 35 -18.61 -2.15 3.72
CA ASP A 35 -17.46 -2.88 4.24
C ASP A 35 -16.58 -3.41 3.10
N PHE A 36 -17.20 -3.89 2.01
CA PHE A 36 -16.50 -4.25 0.78
C PHE A 36 -15.77 -3.05 0.18
N TYR A 37 -16.43 -1.89 0.06
CA TYR A 37 -15.81 -0.67 -0.46
C TYR A 37 -14.64 -0.19 0.41
N SER A 38 -14.78 -0.28 1.74
CA SER A 38 -13.68 0.03 2.66
C SER A 38 -12.50 -0.92 2.44
N THR A 39 -12.78 -2.21 2.27
CA THR A 39 -11.75 -3.23 1.98
C THR A 39 -11.04 -2.95 0.67
N GLU A 40 -11.79 -2.60 -0.38
CA GLU A 40 -11.22 -2.24 -1.68
C GLU A 40 -10.34 -0.99 -1.61
N ILE A 41 -10.74 0.04 -0.86
CA ILE A 41 -9.89 1.21 -0.60
C ILE A 41 -8.60 0.78 0.10
N SER A 42 -8.69 -0.05 1.15
CA SER A 42 -7.53 -0.56 1.87
C SER A 42 -6.60 -1.37 0.96
N ASN A 43 -7.15 -2.22 0.08
CA ASN A 43 -6.40 -2.99 -0.90
C ASN A 43 -5.65 -2.06 -1.87
N ARG A 44 -6.35 -1.05 -2.41
CA ARG A 44 -5.75 -0.05 -3.29
C ARG A 44 -4.67 0.76 -2.58
N MET A 45 -4.90 1.14 -1.32
CA MET A 45 -3.91 1.83 -0.50
C MET A 45 -2.66 0.96 -0.30
N ASN A 46 -2.84 -0.33 0.00
CA ASN A 46 -1.74 -1.28 0.15
C ASN A 46 -0.93 -1.42 -1.14
N GLU A 47 -1.60 -1.48 -2.30
CA GLU A 47 -0.93 -1.52 -3.60
C GLU A 47 -0.14 -0.23 -3.89
N VAL A 48 -0.73 0.94 -3.63
CA VAL A 48 -0.05 2.24 -3.79
C VAL A 48 1.17 2.33 -2.87
N MET A 49 1.03 1.92 -1.60
CA MET A 49 2.13 1.87 -0.64
C MET A 49 3.21 0.89 -1.10
N LYS A 50 2.83 -0.28 -1.62
CA LYS A 50 3.75 -1.28 -2.18
C LYS A 50 4.60 -0.64 -3.28
N VAL A 51 3.98 0.04 -4.23
CA VAL A 51 4.68 0.72 -5.34
C VAL A 51 5.60 1.83 -4.82
N LEU A 52 5.13 2.68 -3.91
CA LEU A 52 5.95 3.75 -3.33
C LEU A 52 7.16 3.20 -2.58
N THR A 53 6.98 2.13 -1.79
CA THR A 53 8.07 1.47 -1.06
C THR A 53 9.09 0.84 -2.01
N VAL A 54 8.67 0.19 -3.10
CA VAL A 54 9.59 -0.34 -4.12
C VAL A 54 10.44 0.78 -4.73
N ILE A 55 9.82 1.91 -5.09
CA ILE A 55 10.56 3.05 -5.63
C ILE A 55 11.53 3.59 -4.57
N ALA A 56 11.08 3.84 -3.34
CA ALA A 56 11.92 4.38 -2.28
C ALA A 56 13.12 3.47 -1.93
N THR A 57 12.89 2.16 -1.81
CA THR A 57 13.94 1.18 -1.49
C THR A 57 15.03 1.09 -2.56
N ILE A 58 14.72 1.38 -3.83
CA ILE A 58 15.71 1.50 -4.90
C ILE A 58 16.44 2.85 -4.84
N PHE A 59 15.70 3.95 -4.68
CA PHE A 59 16.27 5.30 -4.77
C PHE A 59 17.08 5.72 -3.53
N ILE A 60 16.72 5.27 -2.32
CA ILE A 60 17.41 5.63 -1.07
C ILE A 60 18.90 5.21 -1.08
N PRO A 61 19.26 3.92 -1.31
CA PRO A 61 20.66 3.51 -1.34
C PRO A 61 21.40 4.13 -2.54
N LEU A 62 20.73 4.24 -3.70
CA LEU A 62 21.32 4.86 -4.89
C LEU A 62 21.67 6.34 -4.63
N SER A 63 20.77 7.09 -3.99
CA SER A 63 20.96 8.50 -3.63
C SER A 63 21.98 8.67 -2.51
N PHE A 64 22.02 7.76 -1.53
CA PHE A 64 23.04 7.76 -0.48
C PHE A 64 24.44 7.60 -1.07
N ILE A 65 24.59 6.70 -2.05
CA ILE A 65 25.88 6.46 -2.69
C ILE A 65 26.24 7.60 -3.65
N ALA A 66 25.30 8.10 -4.44
CA ALA A 66 25.51 9.31 -5.23
C ALA A 66 25.88 10.53 -4.38
N GLY A 67 25.29 10.67 -3.19
CA GLY A 67 25.63 11.69 -2.20
C GLY A 67 27.02 11.49 -1.62
N ALA A 68 27.37 10.27 -1.21
CA ALA A 68 28.69 9.93 -0.69
C ALA A 68 29.81 10.16 -1.72
N TYR A 69 29.58 9.82 -2.99
CA TYR A 69 30.53 10.08 -4.09
C TYR A 69 30.47 11.52 -4.63
N GLY A 70 29.37 12.24 -4.42
CA GLY A 70 29.19 13.64 -4.81
C GLY A 70 29.76 14.64 -3.79
N MET A 71 30.05 14.20 -2.56
CA MET A 71 30.89 14.96 -1.64
C MET A 71 32.29 15.03 -2.24
N TYR A 72 32.77 16.25 -2.52
CA TYR A 72 34.15 16.51 -2.96
C TYR A 72 35.12 16.00 -1.89
N PHE A 73 35.51 14.73 -1.98
CA PHE A 73 36.69 14.23 -1.27
C PHE A 73 37.90 14.71 -2.06
N ASP A 74 38.26 15.98 -1.81
CA ASP A 74 39.55 16.52 -2.23
C ASP A 74 40.65 15.60 -1.71
N ALA A 75 41.37 14.98 -2.63
CA ALA A 75 42.40 13.98 -2.34
C ALA A 75 43.63 14.57 -1.60
N GLU A 76 43.69 15.89 -1.42
CA GLU A 76 44.83 16.62 -0.83
C GLU A 76 44.62 17.14 0.61
N ALA A 77 43.40 17.14 1.17
CA ALA A 77 43.13 17.92 2.40
C ALA A 77 43.04 17.14 3.73
N SER A 78 43.02 15.80 3.76
CA SER A 78 42.91 15.06 5.02
C SER A 78 43.60 13.70 5.02
N SER A 79 44.42 13.43 6.04
CA SER A 79 45.13 12.15 6.27
C SER A 79 44.21 10.95 6.54
N LEU A 80 42.91 11.21 6.67
CA LEU A 80 41.84 10.20 6.74
C LEU A 80 41.21 9.95 5.36
N ASN A 81 42.01 10.06 4.30
CA ASN A 81 41.60 9.64 2.97
C ASN A 81 41.35 8.13 3.02
N MET A 82 40.10 7.69 2.83
CA MET A 82 39.74 6.27 2.81
C MET A 82 40.74 5.50 1.92
N PRO A 83 41.43 4.46 2.44
CA PRO A 83 42.43 3.70 1.66
C PRO A 83 41.88 3.09 0.36
N GLU A 84 40.55 2.98 0.25
CA GLU A 84 39.82 2.40 -0.88
C GLU A 84 39.78 3.30 -2.13
N LEU A 85 40.08 4.60 -2.02
CA LEU A 85 40.09 5.52 -3.19
C LEU A 85 41.33 5.36 -4.09
N LYS A 86 42.39 4.68 -3.60
CA LYS A 86 43.55 4.28 -4.43
C LYS A 86 43.38 2.92 -5.10
N TRP A 87 42.31 2.18 -4.79
CA TRP A 87 42.07 0.88 -5.41
C TRP A 87 41.24 1.05 -6.67
N ARG A 88 41.80 0.60 -7.81
CA ARG A 88 41.16 0.63 -9.14
C ARG A 88 39.79 -0.09 -9.18
N TRP A 89 39.44 -0.83 -8.12
CA TRP A 89 38.22 -1.63 -7.96
C TRP A 89 37.22 -1.11 -6.92
N GLY A 90 37.51 -0.03 -6.18
CA GLY A 90 36.58 0.51 -5.16
C GLY A 90 35.26 1.02 -5.76
N TYR A 91 35.33 1.73 -6.88
CA TYR A 91 34.15 2.22 -7.62
C TYR A 91 33.30 1.06 -8.21
N PRO A 92 33.88 0.05 -8.86
CA PRO A 92 33.18 -1.19 -9.24
C PRO A 92 32.53 -1.94 -8.07
N LEU A 93 33.16 -1.99 -6.89
CA LEU A 93 32.67 -2.73 -5.73
C LEU A 93 31.46 -2.02 -5.10
N ALA A 94 31.48 -0.70 -5.00
CA ALA A 94 30.31 0.09 -4.59
C ALA A 94 29.13 -0.04 -5.58
N LEU A 95 29.41 -0.03 -6.89
CA LEU A 95 28.42 -0.34 -7.93
C LEU A 95 27.88 -1.77 -7.83
N GLY A 96 28.74 -2.74 -7.53
CA GLY A 96 28.35 -4.13 -7.29
C GLY A 96 27.45 -4.27 -6.07
N LEU A 97 27.73 -3.54 -4.98
CA LEU A 97 26.92 -3.54 -3.77
C LEU A 97 25.55 -2.86 -4.01
N MET A 98 25.50 -1.77 -4.78
CA MET A 98 24.25 -1.17 -5.28
C MET A 98 23.42 -2.14 -6.10
N ALA A 99 24.06 -2.81 -7.07
CA ALA A 99 23.40 -3.79 -7.92
C ALA A 99 22.90 -4.99 -7.11
N THR A 100 23.68 -5.45 -6.12
CA THR A 100 23.29 -6.57 -5.25
C THR A 100 22.08 -6.21 -4.38
N ILE A 101 22.05 -5.00 -3.81
CA ILE A 101 20.88 -4.51 -3.05
C ILE A 101 19.66 -4.35 -3.97
N ALA A 102 19.84 -3.77 -5.16
CA ALA A 102 18.75 -3.60 -6.13
C ALA A 102 18.17 -4.94 -6.62
N ILE A 103 19.03 -5.91 -6.91
CA ILE A 103 18.64 -7.27 -7.32
C ILE A 103 17.99 -8.02 -6.15
N GLY A 104 18.53 -7.87 -4.93
CA GLY A 104 17.93 -8.46 -3.73
C GLY A 104 16.52 -7.92 -3.44
N GLN A 105 16.30 -6.61 -3.65
CA GLN A 105 14.97 -6.01 -3.54
C GLN A 105 14.03 -6.49 -4.65
N LEU A 106 14.51 -6.62 -5.89
CA LEU A 106 13.72 -7.17 -7.00
C LEU A 106 13.29 -8.62 -6.74
N ILE A 107 14.16 -9.47 -6.18
CA ILE A 107 13.85 -10.87 -5.85
C ILE A 107 12.88 -10.96 -4.66
N PHE A 108 12.97 -10.05 -3.68
CA PHE A 108 12.08 -10.06 -2.51
C PHE A 108 10.68 -9.51 -2.82
N PHE A 109 10.57 -8.59 -3.78
CA PHE A 109 9.29 -7.98 -4.18
C PHE A 109 8.56 -8.68 -5.33
N HIS A 110 9.26 -9.53 -6.09
CA HIS A 110 8.66 -10.47 -7.04
C HIS A 110 8.14 -11.70 -6.30
#